data_AF-A0A3R6PHT3-F1
#
_entry.id   AF-A0A3R6PHT3-F1
#
_cell.length_a   1.000
_cell.length_b   1.000
_cell.length_c   1.000
_cell.angle_alpha   90.00
_cell.angle_beta   90.00
_cell.angle_gamma   90.00
#
_symmetry.space_group_name_H-M   'P 1'
#
loop_
_entity.id
_entity.type
_entity.pdbx_description
1 polymer ?
#
loop_
_entity_poly.entity_id
_entity_poly.type
_entity_poly.pdbx_seq_one_letter_code
_entity_poly.pdbx_strand_id
1 'polypeptide(L)'
;MKKRIKIIQLDETKVLNGLFILGVDAKNKGVRASIELLRGLDGKNIEMQVTDVALQFRQEGGTWKNLLTIAEIQKPAAEAAKRADEKMVQMSAEVSTELTNMRQLEATVSGNEEIRETSYTQWQAAEQGRQNDELKRKEAEALREAAEELRDTAESTRNAKETDRQAAEVIRQNTEKSRVEEETKRAAAEDIRNQTEQLRSTEEGKRIEEEKKRVAAETLRNQSEINRDNAEKLRDEAETLRAAEEVDRDNAEQVRIAEEGKRDIAEKARAAAEAERQKKEGERIIEEQLRKTAEVARQENETTRQTQEEQREQGTVQAILNAEEATGKANTAAILANEKAGLADAAAGNADTAAGKTSTAITNAENATKAANDAASAANAAKKNADDATGKATSAADLATEKAGLASAAATAADTAKDNAVTATGNANTATDRANTAAENAENIVKGFQSDWNVADPSDPNYIKNKPEIPTLASAPGADTLSYVNAAGTTVNFRIGDEVRVLEDGEYVFYKLYDLAGGVASWQEAGSGTALPGNIYLQGANYYNDSVIIIKEGYIQ
;
A
#
# COMPACT_ATOMS: atom_id res chain seq x y z
N MET A 1 -38.50 -54.31 -242.99
CA MET A 1 -37.05 -54.60 -243.18
C MET A 1 -36.45 -53.63 -244.19
N LYS A 2 -35.22 -53.13 -243.97
CA LYS A 2 -34.18 -52.95 -245.01
C LYS A 2 -32.84 -52.41 -244.42
N LYS A 3 -32.17 -53.09 -243.47
CA LYS A 3 -31.24 -54.20 -243.78
C LYS A 3 -31.37 -54.62 -245.24
N ARG A 4 -30.57 -54.08 -246.16
CA ARG A 4 -30.70 -54.24 -247.63
C ARG A 4 -30.40 -55.68 -248.12
N ILE A 5 -31.25 -56.60 -247.65
CA ILE A 5 -31.99 -57.54 -248.48
C ILE A 5 -32.24 -56.92 -249.87
N LYS A 6 -31.86 -57.59 -250.97
CA LYS A 6 -31.12 -58.86 -251.06
C LYS A 6 -29.89 -58.75 -251.95
N ILE A 7 -29.83 -57.76 -252.85
CA ILE A 7 -30.72 -57.84 -254.00
C ILE A 7 -29.94 -58.76 -254.94
N ILE A 8 -30.51 -59.92 -255.22
CA ILE A 8 -29.77 -61.12 -255.63
C ILE A 8 -29.11 -60.95 -257.00
N GLN A 9 -27.99 -61.68 -257.17
CA GLN A 9 -27.23 -61.93 -258.39
C GLN A 9 -26.32 -60.79 -258.88
N LEU A 10 -25.16 -61.23 -259.38
CA LEU A 10 -24.19 -60.52 -260.22
C LEU A 10 -23.35 -59.45 -259.48
N ASP A 11 -22.23 -58.92 -259.98
CA ASP A 11 -21.79 -58.68 -261.38
C ASP A 11 -22.75 -57.70 -262.11
N GLU A 12 -22.56 -57.21 -263.34
CA GLU A 12 -22.10 -57.80 -264.61
C GLU A 12 -20.58 -57.66 -264.88
N THR A 13 -19.77 -57.95 -263.86
CA THR A 13 -18.33 -57.64 -263.71
C THR A 13 -18.04 -56.16 -263.43
N LYS A 14 -17.05 -55.92 -262.57
CA LYS A 14 -16.96 -54.71 -261.73
C LYS A 14 -16.47 -53.45 -262.46
N VAL A 15 -17.05 -52.30 -262.12
CA VAL A 15 -16.37 -50.99 -262.15
C VAL A 15 -16.71 -50.18 -260.88
N LEU A 16 -15.80 -49.30 -260.44
CA LEU A 16 -15.88 -48.49 -259.23
C LEU A 16 -16.39 -47.06 -259.53
N ASN A 17 -17.13 -46.43 -258.61
CA ASN A 17 -17.39 -44.99 -258.63
C ASN A 17 -17.49 -44.42 -257.21
N GLY A 18 -16.86 -43.26 -256.95
CA GLY A 18 -16.69 -42.68 -255.61
C GLY A 18 -17.33 -41.29 -255.45
N LEU A 19 -17.45 -40.84 -254.20
CA LEU A 19 -17.98 -39.52 -253.85
C LEU A 19 -16.82 -38.50 -253.74
N PHE A 20 -16.83 -37.48 -254.59
CA PHE A 20 -15.82 -36.43 -254.62
C PHE A 20 -16.17 -35.30 -253.63
N ILE A 21 -15.17 -34.83 -252.87
CA ILE A 21 -15.31 -33.63 -252.03
C ILE A 21 -14.72 -32.44 -252.79
N LEU A 22 -15.57 -31.48 -253.17
CA LEU A 22 -15.15 -30.21 -253.75
C LEU A 22 -14.73 -29.25 -252.63
N GLY A 23 -13.42 -29.04 -252.47
CA GLY A 23 -12.89 -28.02 -251.58
C GLY A 23 -13.11 -26.61 -252.13
N VAL A 24 -13.48 -25.66 -251.27
CA VAL A 24 -13.57 -24.23 -251.59
C VAL A 24 -12.43 -23.47 -250.92
N ASP A 25 -11.66 -22.71 -251.70
CA ASP A 25 -10.70 -21.73 -251.17
C ASP A 25 -11.37 -20.34 -251.03
N ALA A 26 -10.83 -19.51 -250.15
CA ALA A 26 -11.38 -18.21 -249.76
C ALA A 26 -11.44 -17.15 -250.90
N LYS A 27 -11.01 -17.45 -252.13
CA LYS A 27 -10.97 -16.51 -253.27
C LYS A 27 -12.11 -16.64 -254.29
N ASN A 28 -13.07 -17.53 -254.05
CA ASN A 28 -14.45 -17.45 -254.57
C ASN A 28 -14.58 -17.19 -256.10
N LYS A 29 -13.89 -17.99 -256.93
CA LYS A 29 -14.04 -18.02 -258.39
C LYS A 29 -14.49 -19.40 -258.85
N GLY A 30 -15.55 -19.46 -259.67
CA GLY A 30 -16.31 -20.68 -259.94
C GLY A 30 -15.53 -21.77 -260.68
N VAL A 31 -15.52 -22.98 -260.10
CA VAL A 31 -15.00 -24.20 -260.72
C VAL A 31 -16.10 -24.84 -261.57
N ARG A 32 -15.94 -24.87 -262.89
CA ARG A 32 -16.77 -25.71 -263.77
C ARG A 32 -16.21 -27.14 -263.80
N ALA A 33 -16.88 -28.05 -263.11
CA ALA A 33 -16.59 -29.48 -263.15
C ALA A 33 -17.50 -30.20 -264.17
N SER A 34 -16.98 -30.49 -265.35
CA SER A 34 -17.68 -31.26 -266.40
C SER A 34 -17.69 -32.75 -266.04
N ILE A 35 -18.72 -33.23 -265.32
CA ILE A 35 -18.87 -34.66 -264.98
C ILE A 35 -19.61 -35.36 -266.14
N GLU A 36 -18.84 -35.96 -267.04
CA GLU A 36 -19.32 -36.40 -268.37
C GLU A 36 -20.20 -37.67 -268.39
N LEU A 37 -20.47 -38.26 -267.21
CA LEU A 37 -20.96 -39.64 -267.03
C LEU A 37 -22.31 -39.80 -266.31
N LEU A 38 -22.92 -38.74 -265.77
CA LEU A 38 -24.25 -38.79 -265.14
C LEU A 38 -25.34 -38.18 -266.03
N ARG A 39 -25.60 -38.86 -267.17
CA ARG A 39 -26.68 -38.49 -268.09
C ARG A 39 -28.01 -39.06 -267.60
N GLY A 40 -29.08 -38.25 -267.68
CA GLY A 40 -30.45 -38.75 -267.60
C GLY A 40 -30.78 -39.70 -268.76
N LEU A 41 -31.92 -40.39 -268.67
CA LEU A 41 -32.49 -41.21 -269.77
C LEU A 41 -32.78 -40.37 -271.04
N ASP A 42 -32.81 -39.05 -270.92
CA ASP A 42 -32.98 -38.06 -271.97
C ASP A 42 -31.67 -37.33 -272.36
N GLY A 43 -30.53 -37.77 -271.84
CA GLY A 43 -29.19 -37.30 -272.19
C GLY A 43 -28.67 -36.05 -271.48
N LYS A 44 -29.43 -35.44 -270.56
CA LYS A 44 -29.07 -34.16 -269.90
C LYS A 44 -28.36 -34.34 -268.56
N ASN A 45 -27.59 -33.34 -268.14
CA ASN A 45 -26.89 -33.30 -266.85
C ASN A 45 -27.77 -32.76 -265.70
N ILE A 46 -27.27 -32.88 -264.47
CA ILE A 46 -27.83 -32.26 -263.26
C ILE A 46 -26.79 -31.30 -262.65
N GLU A 47 -27.24 -30.10 -262.28
CA GLU A 47 -26.44 -29.09 -261.58
C GLU A 47 -26.90 -28.96 -260.12
N MET A 48 -25.99 -28.64 -259.22
CA MET A 48 -26.27 -28.41 -257.79
C MET A 48 -25.56 -27.13 -257.32
N GLN A 49 -26.19 -26.37 -256.44
CA GLN A 49 -25.62 -25.15 -255.84
C GLN A 49 -25.99 -25.03 -254.37
N VAL A 50 -25.17 -24.28 -253.62
CA VAL A 50 -25.47 -23.86 -252.25
C VAL A 50 -25.80 -22.37 -252.29
N THR A 51 -26.85 -21.95 -251.59
CA THR A 51 -27.23 -20.55 -251.41
C THR A 51 -27.33 -20.22 -249.93
N ASP A 52 -27.32 -18.94 -249.61
CA ASP A 52 -27.44 -18.35 -248.27
C ASP A 52 -28.68 -18.86 -247.49
N VAL A 53 -29.68 -19.37 -248.20
CA VAL A 53 -30.98 -19.79 -247.66
C VAL A 53 -31.20 -21.31 -247.73
N ALA A 54 -30.71 -21.96 -248.80
CA ALA A 54 -30.97 -23.37 -249.08
C ALA A 54 -29.90 -24.04 -249.97
N LEU A 55 -29.77 -25.35 -249.83
CA LEU A 55 -29.09 -26.21 -250.81
C LEU A 55 -30.06 -26.51 -251.96
N GLN A 56 -29.61 -26.43 -253.21
CA GLN A 56 -30.46 -26.44 -254.42
C GLN A 56 -29.94 -27.34 -255.54
N PHE A 57 -30.84 -27.80 -256.42
CA PHE A 57 -30.52 -28.59 -257.61
C PHE A 57 -31.39 -28.24 -258.83
N ARG A 58 -30.93 -28.56 -260.04
CA ARG A 58 -31.71 -28.53 -261.29
C ARG A 58 -31.21 -29.53 -262.32
N GLN A 59 -32.00 -29.78 -263.36
CA GLN A 59 -31.49 -30.33 -264.62
C GLN A 59 -30.92 -29.22 -265.50
N GLU A 60 -29.99 -29.56 -266.39
CA GLU A 60 -29.36 -28.64 -267.34
C GLU A 60 -30.41 -27.95 -268.23
N GLY A 61 -30.38 -26.61 -268.28
CA GLY A 61 -31.41 -25.79 -268.92
C GLY A 61 -32.71 -25.56 -268.11
N GLY A 62 -32.84 -26.19 -266.94
CA GLY A 62 -34.03 -26.08 -266.07
C GLY A 62 -33.96 -25.01 -264.97
N THR A 63 -35.01 -24.96 -264.16
CA THR A 63 -35.13 -24.10 -262.96
C THR A 63 -34.68 -24.80 -261.68
N TRP A 64 -34.10 -24.02 -260.77
CA TRP A 64 -33.60 -24.47 -259.46
C TRP A 64 -34.71 -24.83 -258.47
N LYS A 65 -34.49 -25.88 -257.68
CA LYS A 65 -35.37 -26.33 -256.59
C LYS A 65 -34.59 -26.53 -255.29
N ASN A 66 -35.20 -26.16 -254.16
CA ASN A 66 -34.64 -26.37 -252.83
C ASN A 66 -34.65 -27.86 -252.44
N LEU A 67 -33.62 -28.27 -251.70
CA LEU A 67 -33.44 -29.62 -251.16
C LEU A 67 -33.44 -29.64 -249.62
N LEU A 68 -32.85 -28.63 -248.99
CA LEU A 68 -32.82 -28.42 -247.53
C LEU A 68 -32.56 -26.94 -247.21
N THR A 69 -33.12 -26.38 -246.13
CA THR A 69 -32.86 -24.97 -245.74
C THR A 69 -31.77 -24.86 -244.67
N ILE A 70 -31.08 -23.72 -244.61
CA ILE A 70 -30.03 -23.46 -243.61
C ILE A 70 -30.60 -23.41 -242.18
N ALA A 71 -31.83 -22.90 -242.01
CA ALA A 71 -32.48 -22.77 -240.71
C ALA A 71 -32.78 -24.13 -240.04
N GLU A 72 -33.10 -25.16 -240.83
CA GLU A 72 -33.34 -26.52 -240.34
C GLU A 72 -32.07 -27.18 -239.78
N ILE A 73 -30.88 -26.76 -240.25
CA ILE A 73 -29.58 -27.27 -239.80
C ILE A 73 -29.16 -26.65 -238.45
N GLN A 74 -29.46 -25.37 -238.23
CA GLN A 74 -28.94 -24.61 -237.08
C GLN A 74 -29.73 -24.81 -235.76
N LYS A 75 -31.00 -25.20 -235.85
CA LYS A 75 -31.95 -25.20 -234.72
C LYS A 75 -31.46 -25.96 -233.46
N PRO A 76 -30.85 -27.16 -233.55
CA PRO A 76 -30.40 -27.91 -232.36
C PRO A 76 -29.30 -27.20 -231.54
N ALA A 77 -28.46 -26.38 -232.19
CA ALA A 77 -27.36 -25.68 -231.51
C ALA A 77 -27.89 -24.55 -230.60
N ALA A 78 -28.91 -23.81 -231.05
CA ALA A 78 -29.53 -22.75 -230.26
C ALA A 78 -30.22 -23.27 -228.99
N GLU A 79 -30.92 -24.41 -229.09
CA GLU A 79 -31.58 -25.08 -227.95
C GLU A 79 -30.60 -25.76 -226.98
N ALA A 80 -29.36 -25.99 -227.40
CA ALA A 80 -28.27 -26.43 -226.53
C ALA A 80 -27.63 -25.25 -225.79
N ALA A 81 -27.33 -24.15 -226.50
CA ALA A 81 -26.77 -22.93 -225.91
C ALA A 81 -27.68 -22.35 -224.82
N LYS A 82 -28.98 -22.21 -225.08
CA LYS A 82 -29.94 -21.67 -224.09
C LYS A 82 -29.97 -22.48 -222.78
N ARG A 83 -29.88 -23.82 -222.87
CA ARG A 83 -29.79 -24.70 -221.69
C ARG A 83 -28.47 -24.61 -220.95
N ALA A 84 -27.36 -24.28 -221.64
CA ALA A 84 -26.09 -24.02 -220.99
C ALA A 84 -26.16 -22.73 -220.18
N ASP A 85 -26.69 -21.64 -220.76
CA ASP A 85 -26.87 -20.36 -220.06
C ASP A 85 -27.82 -20.49 -218.86
N GLU A 86 -28.98 -21.14 -219.02
CA GLU A 86 -29.93 -21.41 -217.94
C GLU A 86 -29.27 -22.17 -216.78
N LYS A 87 -28.47 -23.19 -217.09
CA LYS A 87 -27.75 -23.97 -216.08
C LYS A 87 -26.58 -23.20 -215.44
N MET A 88 -25.89 -22.34 -216.19
CA MET A 88 -24.86 -21.45 -215.66
C MET A 88 -25.44 -20.40 -214.71
N VAL A 89 -26.61 -19.84 -215.02
CA VAL A 89 -27.34 -18.92 -214.14
C VAL A 89 -27.81 -19.64 -212.87
N GLN A 90 -28.37 -20.85 -212.98
CA GLN A 90 -28.74 -21.66 -211.81
C GLN A 90 -27.51 -21.97 -210.93
N MET A 91 -26.41 -22.46 -211.51
CA MET A 91 -25.19 -22.77 -210.77
C MET A 91 -24.56 -21.53 -210.12
N SER A 92 -24.66 -20.35 -210.77
CA SER A 92 -24.24 -19.07 -210.19
C SER A 92 -25.09 -18.68 -208.97
N ALA A 93 -26.41 -18.89 -209.02
CA ALA A 93 -27.31 -18.66 -207.88
C ALA A 93 -27.06 -19.64 -206.74
N GLU A 94 -26.84 -20.93 -207.04
CA GLU A 94 -26.49 -21.96 -206.05
C GLU A 94 -25.16 -21.64 -205.36
N VAL A 95 -24.10 -21.31 -206.11
CA VAL A 95 -22.80 -20.89 -205.55
C VAL A 95 -22.90 -19.61 -204.72
N SER A 96 -23.72 -18.64 -205.14
CA SER A 96 -23.95 -17.39 -204.37
C SER A 96 -24.71 -17.64 -203.06
N THR A 97 -25.64 -18.59 -203.08
CA THR A 97 -26.37 -19.04 -201.89
C THR A 97 -25.41 -19.75 -200.94
N GLU A 98 -24.59 -20.66 -201.43
CA GLU A 98 -23.67 -21.43 -200.58
C GLU A 98 -22.53 -20.57 -200.02
N LEU A 99 -22.03 -19.57 -200.77
CA LEU A 99 -21.14 -18.53 -200.22
C LEU A 99 -21.79 -17.71 -199.10
N THR A 100 -23.11 -17.55 -199.13
CA THR A 100 -23.86 -16.88 -198.06
C THR A 100 -24.04 -17.81 -196.85
N ASN A 101 -24.34 -19.08 -197.10
CA ASN A 101 -24.45 -20.13 -196.07
C ASN A 101 -23.12 -20.31 -195.32
N MET A 102 -21.98 -20.39 -196.03
CA MET A 102 -20.66 -20.48 -195.40
C MET A 102 -20.35 -19.27 -194.53
N ARG A 103 -20.63 -18.03 -194.99
CA ARG A 103 -20.43 -16.82 -194.18
C ARG A 103 -21.30 -16.79 -192.92
N GLN A 104 -22.53 -17.29 -193.00
CA GLN A 104 -23.40 -17.44 -191.84
C GLN A 104 -22.89 -18.52 -190.87
N LEU A 105 -22.35 -19.62 -191.39
CA LEU A 105 -21.72 -20.67 -190.60
C LEU A 105 -20.43 -20.18 -189.92
N GLU A 106 -19.55 -19.46 -190.62
CA GLU A 106 -18.35 -18.82 -190.07
C GLU A 106 -18.70 -17.85 -188.95
N ALA A 107 -19.70 -16.98 -189.15
CA ALA A 107 -20.19 -16.07 -188.12
C ALA A 107 -20.78 -16.81 -186.90
N THR A 108 -21.50 -17.91 -187.13
CA THR A 108 -22.09 -18.75 -186.07
C THR A 108 -21.00 -19.48 -185.27
N VAL A 109 -19.98 -20.03 -185.94
CA VAL A 109 -18.84 -20.69 -185.29
C VAL A 109 -18.02 -19.67 -184.50
N SER A 110 -17.75 -18.49 -185.07
CA SER A 110 -17.05 -17.41 -184.37
C SER A 110 -17.79 -16.95 -183.11
N GLY A 111 -19.11 -16.75 -183.18
CA GLY A 111 -19.93 -16.38 -182.02
C GLY A 111 -19.99 -17.49 -180.96
N ASN A 112 -20.08 -18.76 -181.38
CA ASN A 112 -20.04 -19.89 -180.45
C ASN A 112 -18.69 -20.03 -179.75
N GLU A 113 -17.57 -19.75 -180.43
CA GLU A 113 -16.24 -19.76 -179.83
C GLU A 113 -16.04 -18.59 -178.85
N GLU A 114 -16.54 -17.39 -179.18
CA GLU A 114 -16.55 -16.23 -178.29
C GLU A 114 -17.38 -16.49 -177.02
N ILE A 115 -18.54 -17.15 -177.16
CA ILE A 115 -19.35 -17.63 -176.03
C ILE A 115 -18.60 -18.69 -175.22
N ARG A 116 -17.86 -19.62 -175.86
CA ARG A 116 -17.07 -20.64 -175.18
C ARG A 116 -15.95 -20.03 -174.35
N GLU A 117 -15.14 -19.14 -174.92
CA GLU A 117 -14.03 -18.48 -174.22
C GLU A 117 -14.54 -17.58 -173.08
N THR A 118 -15.66 -16.88 -173.28
CA THR A 118 -16.34 -16.13 -172.23
C THR A 118 -16.78 -17.06 -171.09
N SER A 119 -17.41 -18.19 -171.41
CA SER A 119 -17.89 -19.18 -170.44
C SER A 119 -16.72 -19.85 -169.69
N TYR A 120 -15.62 -20.15 -170.38
CA TYR A 120 -14.42 -20.73 -169.78
C TYR A 120 -13.71 -19.74 -168.86
N THR A 121 -13.62 -18.46 -169.25
CA THR A 121 -13.10 -17.38 -168.39
C THR A 121 -13.95 -17.19 -167.14
N GLN A 122 -15.28 -17.21 -167.28
CA GLN A 122 -16.22 -17.16 -166.15
C GLN A 122 -16.06 -18.39 -165.23
N TRP A 123 -15.90 -19.58 -165.78
CA TRP A 123 -15.64 -20.79 -165.01
C TRP A 123 -14.30 -20.72 -164.26
N GLN A 124 -13.21 -20.26 -164.90
CA GLN A 124 -11.92 -20.07 -164.24
C GLN A 124 -12.01 -19.06 -163.09
N ALA A 125 -12.70 -17.93 -163.29
CA ALA A 125 -12.90 -16.92 -162.24
C ALA A 125 -13.75 -17.46 -161.08
N ALA A 126 -14.81 -18.22 -161.37
CA ALA A 126 -15.63 -18.88 -160.34
C ALA A 126 -14.82 -19.94 -159.58
N GLU A 127 -13.97 -20.72 -160.26
CA GLU A 127 -13.13 -21.74 -159.66
C GLU A 127 -12.04 -21.14 -158.75
N GLN A 128 -11.40 -20.05 -159.18
CA GLN A 128 -10.51 -19.25 -158.31
C GLN A 128 -11.28 -18.69 -157.10
N GLY A 129 -12.54 -18.26 -157.29
CA GLY A 129 -13.44 -17.89 -156.20
C GLY A 129 -13.62 -19.01 -155.17
N ARG A 130 -14.00 -20.22 -155.63
CA ARG A 130 -14.16 -21.40 -154.75
C ARG A 130 -12.87 -21.74 -154.01
N GLN A 131 -11.72 -21.66 -154.68
CA GLN A 131 -10.41 -21.96 -154.09
C GLN A 131 -10.01 -20.94 -153.02
N ASN A 132 -10.30 -19.65 -153.25
CA ASN A 132 -10.09 -18.59 -152.26
C ASN A 132 -11.02 -18.72 -151.04
N ASP A 133 -12.28 -19.11 -151.24
CA ASP A 133 -13.22 -19.32 -150.13
C ASP A 133 -12.93 -20.61 -149.35
N GLU A 134 -12.45 -21.67 -150.02
CA GLU A 134 -11.94 -22.89 -149.38
C GLU A 134 -10.65 -22.63 -148.59
N LEU A 135 -9.79 -21.70 -149.04
CA LEU A 135 -8.62 -21.25 -148.29
C LEU A 135 -9.05 -20.51 -147.01
N LYS A 136 -9.94 -19.50 -147.12
CA LYS A 136 -10.51 -18.79 -145.95
C LYS A 136 -11.17 -19.75 -144.96
N ARG A 137 -11.86 -20.80 -145.45
CA ARG A 137 -12.47 -21.83 -144.60
C ARG A 137 -11.44 -22.62 -143.80
N LYS A 138 -10.31 -22.97 -144.41
CA LYS A 138 -9.18 -23.63 -143.72
C LYS A 138 -8.49 -22.72 -142.71
N GLU A 139 -8.29 -21.45 -143.07
CA GLU A 139 -7.74 -20.43 -142.15
C GLU A 139 -8.66 -20.21 -140.94
N ALA A 140 -9.97 -20.11 -141.16
CA ALA A 140 -10.96 -19.98 -140.09
C ALA A 140 -11.03 -21.24 -139.19
N GLU A 141 -10.94 -22.43 -139.77
CA GLU A 141 -10.94 -23.68 -138.98
C GLU A 141 -9.66 -23.85 -138.16
N ALA A 142 -8.48 -23.53 -138.73
CA ALA A 142 -7.23 -23.53 -137.99
C ALA A 142 -7.22 -22.49 -136.84
N LEU A 143 -7.85 -21.33 -137.04
CA LEU A 143 -8.08 -20.35 -135.96
C LEU A 143 -9.06 -20.87 -134.89
N ARG A 144 -10.07 -21.66 -135.28
CA ARG A 144 -11.00 -22.33 -134.35
C ARG A 144 -10.30 -23.39 -133.51
N GLU A 145 -9.45 -24.22 -134.12
CA GLU A 145 -8.64 -25.23 -133.44
C GLU A 145 -7.66 -24.59 -132.46
N ALA A 146 -6.90 -23.57 -132.87
CA ALA A 146 -6.01 -22.83 -131.99
C ALA A 146 -6.73 -22.13 -130.82
N ALA A 147 -7.96 -21.63 -131.04
CA ALA A 147 -8.77 -21.06 -129.97
C ALA A 147 -9.27 -22.13 -128.97
N GLU A 148 -9.55 -23.35 -129.43
CA GLU A 148 -9.93 -24.48 -128.59
C GLU A 148 -8.74 -24.97 -127.74
N GLU A 149 -7.54 -25.10 -128.32
CA GLU A 149 -6.31 -25.42 -127.58
C GLU A 149 -5.98 -24.38 -126.49
N LEU A 150 -6.17 -23.09 -126.80
CA LEU A 150 -6.01 -22.01 -125.82
C LEU A 150 -7.05 -22.08 -124.70
N ARG A 151 -8.31 -22.42 -125.01
CA ARG A 151 -9.37 -22.61 -124.00
C ARG A 151 -9.04 -23.78 -123.09
N ASP A 152 -8.63 -24.92 -123.62
CA ASP A 152 -8.35 -26.12 -122.84
C ASP A 152 -7.07 -25.97 -122.01
N THR A 153 -6.08 -25.21 -122.51
CA THR A 153 -4.91 -24.76 -121.74
C THR A 153 -5.32 -23.84 -120.57
N ALA A 154 -6.24 -22.90 -120.81
CA ALA A 154 -6.75 -22.02 -119.76
C ALA A 154 -7.59 -22.76 -118.71
N GLU A 155 -8.39 -23.76 -119.13
CA GLU A 155 -9.20 -24.60 -118.25
C GLU A 155 -8.34 -25.57 -117.42
N SER A 156 -7.30 -26.16 -118.01
CA SER A 156 -6.27 -26.91 -117.28
C SER A 156 -5.59 -26.03 -116.22
N THR A 157 -5.21 -24.79 -116.60
CA THR A 157 -4.64 -23.79 -115.68
C THR A 157 -5.62 -23.39 -114.56
N ARG A 158 -6.94 -23.32 -114.85
CA ARG A 158 -7.99 -23.04 -113.86
C ARG A 158 -8.11 -24.18 -112.85
N ASN A 159 -8.11 -25.42 -113.31
CA ASN A 159 -8.23 -26.60 -112.45
C ASN A 159 -6.98 -26.85 -111.59
N ALA A 160 -5.78 -26.54 -112.10
CA ALA A 160 -4.55 -26.52 -111.30
C ALA A 160 -4.66 -25.50 -110.14
N LYS A 161 -5.02 -24.25 -110.44
CA LYS A 161 -5.19 -23.19 -109.43
C LYS A 161 -6.29 -23.50 -108.40
N GLU A 162 -7.36 -24.17 -108.81
CA GLU A 162 -8.40 -24.63 -107.89
C GLU A 162 -7.91 -25.76 -106.97
N THR A 163 -7.06 -26.66 -107.48
CA THR A 163 -6.37 -27.68 -106.66
C THR A 163 -5.43 -27.05 -105.65
N ASP A 164 -4.62 -26.07 -106.06
CA ASP A 164 -3.74 -25.29 -105.16
C ASP A 164 -4.56 -24.57 -104.07
N ARG A 165 -5.68 -23.96 -104.45
CA ARG A 165 -6.60 -23.28 -103.51
C ARG A 165 -7.20 -24.25 -102.50
N GLN A 166 -7.59 -25.45 -102.92
CA GLN A 166 -8.11 -26.48 -102.02
C GLN A 166 -7.02 -26.99 -101.06
N ALA A 167 -5.79 -27.22 -101.54
CA ALA A 167 -4.67 -27.59 -100.68
C ALA A 167 -4.34 -26.49 -99.65
N ALA A 168 -4.31 -25.23 -100.06
CA ALA A 168 -4.10 -24.09 -99.17
C ALA A 168 -5.22 -23.95 -98.12
N GLU A 169 -6.48 -24.20 -98.48
CA GLU A 169 -7.61 -24.18 -97.54
C GLU A 169 -7.54 -25.33 -96.52
N VAL A 170 -7.12 -26.54 -96.93
CA VAL A 170 -6.87 -27.66 -96.01
C VAL A 170 -5.73 -27.33 -95.03
N ILE A 171 -4.65 -26.70 -95.50
CA ILE A 171 -3.57 -26.21 -94.63
C ILE A 171 -4.12 -25.19 -93.63
N ARG A 172 -4.88 -24.19 -94.09
CA ARG A 172 -5.50 -23.15 -93.24
C ARG A 172 -6.41 -23.76 -92.16
N GLN A 173 -7.24 -24.74 -92.51
CA GLN A 173 -8.12 -25.43 -91.56
C GLN A 173 -7.34 -26.22 -90.50
N ASN A 174 -6.26 -26.90 -90.89
CA ASN A 174 -5.39 -27.59 -89.94
C ASN A 174 -4.66 -26.62 -89.00
N THR A 175 -4.13 -25.51 -89.52
CA THR A 175 -3.52 -24.45 -88.69
C THR A 175 -4.51 -23.85 -87.70
N GLU A 176 -5.74 -23.55 -88.13
CA GLU A 176 -6.78 -23.00 -87.26
C GLU A 176 -7.22 -24.01 -86.19
N LYS A 177 -7.33 -25.31 -86.54
CA LYS A 177 -7.59 -26.37 -85.57
C LYS A 177 -6.49 -26.40 -84.49
N SER A 178 -5.22 -26.43 -84.86
CA SER A 178 -4.12 -26.40 -83.89
C SER A 178 -4.09 -25.11 -83.06
N ARG A 179 -4.46 -23.96 -83.65
CA ARG A 179 -4.61 -22.70 -82.90
C ARG A 179 -5.69 -22.80 -81.82
N VAL A 180 -6.84 -23.40 -82.13
CA VAL A 180 -7.94 -23.63 -81.16
C VAL A 180 -7.56 -24.67 -80.10
N GLU A 181 -6.81 -25.71 -80.45
CA GLU A 181 -6.28 -26.69 -79.48
C GLU A 181 -5.30 -26.04 -78.49
N GLU A 182 -4.39 -25.18 -78.95
CA GLU A 182 -3.52 -24.40 -78.07
C GLU A 182 -4.28 -23.36 -77.24
N GLU A 183 -5.29 -22.69 -77.82
CA GLU A 183 -6.14 -21.76 -77.06
C GLU A 183 -6.87 -22.46 -75.91
N THR A 184 -7.35 -23.68 -76.16
CA THR A 184 -8.02 -24.51 -75.14
C THR A 184 -7.04 -24.89 -74.02
N LYS A 185 -5.78 -25.23 -74.35
CA LYS A 185 -4.73 -25.48 -73.36
C LYS A 185 -4.40 -24.23 -72.54
N ARG A 186 -4.32 -23.06 -73.18
CA ARG A 186 -4.10 -21.77 -72.48
C ARG A 186 -5.23 -21.44 -71.52
N ALA A 187 -6.48 -21.60 -71.94
CA ALA A 187 -7.65 -21.36 -71.10
C ALA A 187 -7.66 -22.29 -69.86
N ALA A 188 -7.35 -23.59 -70.04
CA ALA A 188 -7.26 -24.53 -68.93
C ALA A 188 -6.11 -24.23 -67.96
N ALA A 189 -4.93 -23.84 -68.47
CA ALA A 189 -3.80 -23.44 -67.63
C ALA A 189 -4.09 -22.14 -66.84
N GLU A 190 -4.81 -21.20 -67.45
CA GLU A 190 -5.22 -19.94 -66.84
C GLU A 190 -6.30 -20.13 -65.75
N ASP A 191 -7.25 -21.05 -65.94
CA ASP A 191 -8.20 -21.45 -64.90
C ASP A 191 -7.48 -22.07 -63.68
N ILE A 192 -6.56 -23.03 -63.91
CA ILE A 192 -5.71 -23.61 -62.86
C ILE A 192 -4.90 -22.52 -62.13
N ARG A 193 -4.34 -21.54 -62.87
CA ARG A 193 -3.61 -20.40 -62.28
C ARG A 193 -4.52 -19.56 -61.37
N ASN A 194 -5.75 -19.27 -61.80
CA ASN A 194 -6.71 -18.47 -61.04
C ASN A 194 -7.24 -19.22 -59.80
N GLN A 195 -7.50 -20.52 -59.90
CA GLN A 195 -7.85 -21.36 -58.74
C GLN A 195 -6.71 -21.43 -57.72
N THR A 196 -5.47 -21.58 -58.18
CA THR A 196 -4.27 -21.57 -57.32
C THR A 196 -4.10 -20.23 -56.60
N GLU A 197 -4.36 -19.11 -57.29
CA GLU A 197 -4.30 -17.77 -56.71
C GLU A 197 -5.44 -17.51 -55.70
N GLN A 198 -6.65 -18.02 -55.95
CA GLN A 198 -7.75 -17.97 -54.98
C GLN A 198 -7.43 -18.76 -53.70
N LEU A 199 -6.82 -19.95 -53.83
CA LEU A 199 -6.34 -20.73 -52.68
C LEU A 199 -5.24 -19.97 -51.92
N ARG A 200 -4.26 -19.41 -52.63
CA ARG A 200 -3.20 -18.58 -52.04
C ARG A 200 -3.75 -17.38 -51.27
N SER A 201 -4.73 -16.68 -51.84
CA SER A 201 -5.42 -15.56 -51.19
C SER A 201 -6.22 -16.00 -49.95
N THR A 202 -6.79 -17.20 -49.97
CA THR A 202 -7.55 -17.76 -48.85
C THR A 202 -6.64 -18.13 -47.67
N GLU A 203 -5.50 -18.78 -47.93
CA GLU A 203 -4.51 -19.09 -46.89
C GLU A 203 -3.82 -17.82 -46.36
N GLU A 204 -3.57 -16.82 -47.21
CA GLU A 204 -3.08 -15.51 -46.77
C GLU A 204 -4.06 -14.83 -45.82
N GLY A 205 -5.37 -14.87 -46.12
CA GLY A 205 -6.42 -14.37 -45.24
C GLY A 205 -6.43 -15.05 -43.87
N LYS A 206 -6.27 -16.38 -43.82
CA LYS A 206 -6.11 -17.12 -42.55
C LYS A 206 -4.85 -16.72 -41.80
N ARG A 207 -3.72 -16.59 -42.50
CA ARG A 207 -2.43 -16.17 -41.92
C ARG A 207 -2.52 -14.79 -41.26
N ILE A 208 -3.18 -13.85 -41.91
CA ILE A 208 -3.45 -12.50 -41.38
C ILE A 208 -4.32 -12.57 -40.11
N GLU A 209 -5.30 -13.48 -40.05
CA GLU A 209 -6.17 -13.60 -38.87
C GLU A 209 -5.47 -14.27 -37.67
N GLU A 210 -4.62 -15.29 -37.91
CA GLU A 210 -3.76 -15.84 -36.84
C GLU A 210 -2.70 -14.82 -36.38
N GLU A 211 -2.17 -13.98 -37.27
CA GLU A 211 -1.26 -12.90 -36.90
C GLU A 211 -1.94 -11.87 -35.99
N LYS A 212 -3.18 -11.46 -36.26
CA LYS A 212 -3.96 -10.60 -35.36
C LYS A 212 -4.12 -11.22 -33.97
N LYS A 213 -4.44 -12.52 -33.89
CA LYS A 213 -4.56 -13.23 -32.60
C LYS A 213 -3.23 -13.26 -31.85
N ARG A 214 -2.11 -13.49 -32.57
CA ARG A 214 -0.76 -13.44 -32.00
C ARG A 214 -0.43 -12.06 -31.42
N VAL A 215 -0.69 -10.98 -32.18
CA VAL A 215 -0.47 -9.60 -31.73
C VAL A 215 -1.36 -9.25 -30.53
N ALA A 216 -2.62 -9.69 -30.51
CA ALA A 216 -3.52 -9.47 -29.38
C ALA A 216 -3.06 -10.22 -28.11
N ALA A 217 -2.64 -11.49 -28.23
CA ALA A 217 -2.09 -12.28 -27.14
C ALA A 217 -0.79 -11.68 -26.58
N GLU A 218 0.10 -11.22 -27.47
CA GLU A 218 1.36 -10.55 -27.09
C GLU A 218 1.11 -9.19 -26.43
N THR A 219 0.09 -8.45 -26.85
CA THR A 219 -0.34 -7.20 -26.19
C THR A 219 -0.83 -7.48 -24.76
N LEU A 220 -1.64 -8.53 -24.56
CA LEU A 220 -2.09 -8.95 -23.23
C LEU A 220 -0.92 -9.44 -22.36
N ARG A 221 0.04 -10.17 -22.93
CA ARG A 221 1.26 -10.62 -22.24
C ARG A 221 2.07 -9.43 -21.72
N ASN A 222 2.32 -8.43 -22.58
CA ASN A 222 3.08 -7.24 -22.20
C ASN A 222 2.34 -6.38 -21.17
N GLN A 223 1.00 -6.28 -21.21
CA GLN A 223 0.22 -5.63 -20.16
C GLN A 223 0.28 -6.39 -18.82
N SER A 224 0.29 -7.73 -18.85
CA SER A 224 0.49 -8.56 -17.66
C SER A 224 1.89 -8.37 -17.06
N GLU A 225 2.91 -8.21 -17.90
CA GLU A 225 4.29 -7.98 -17.45
C GLU A 225 4.43 -6.60 -16.75
N ILE A 226 3.86 -5.55 -17.33
CA ILE A 226 3.78 -4.21 -16.72
C ILE A 226 3.07 -4.27 -15.37
N ASN A 227 1.98 -5.04 -15.26
CA ASN A 227 1.26 -5.22 -14.00
C ASN A 227 2.11 -5.98 -12.96
N ARG A 228 2.90 -6.98 -13.39
CA ARG A 228 3.84 -7.72 -12.52
C ARG A 228 4.94 -6.80 -12.00
N ASP A 229 5.57 -6.01 -12.86
CA ASP A 229 6.66 -5.09 -12.48
C ASP A 229 6.17 -3.96 -11.55
N ASN A 230 4.94 -3.49 -11.72
CA ASN A 230 4.34 -2.52 -10.79
C ASN A 230 4.02 -3.15 -9.42
N ALA A 231 3.54 -4.40 -9.38
CA ALA A 231 3.33 -5.13 -8.14
C ALA A 231 4.65 -5.44 -7.40
N GLU A 232 5.71 -5.76 -8.14
CA GLU A 232 7.05 -6.00 -7.58
C GLU A 232 7.61 -4.74 -6.92
N LYS A 233 7.52 -3.57 -7.58
CA LYS A 233 7.93 -2.27 -7.00
C LYS A 233 7.17 -1.95 -5.70
N LEU A 234 5.85 -2.13 -5.69
CA LEU A 234 5.03 -1.91 -4.49
C LEU A 234 5.40 -2.87 -3.36
N ARG A 235 5.84 -4.10 -3.67
CA ARG A 235 6.37 -5.05 -2.68
C ARG A 235 7.72 -4.59 -2.14
N ASP A 236 8.62 -4.13 -3.00
CA ASP A 236 9.96 -3.67 -2.60
C ASP A 236 9.91 -2.35 -1.80
N GLU A 237 8.96 -1.45 -2.12
CA GLU A 237 8.62 -0.28 -1.31
C GLU A 237 8.09 -0.69 0.08
N ALA A 238 7.20 -1.68 0.15
CA ALA A 238 6.68 -2.21 1.41
C ALA A 238 7.72 -2.98 2.25
N GLU A 239 8.65 -3.69 1.60
CA GLU A 239 9.81 -4.32 2.24
C GLU A 239 10.74 -3.25 2.84
N THR A 240 10.99 -2.17 2.09
CA THR A 240 11.81 -1.02 2.55
C THR A 240 11.18 -0.32 3.75
N LEU A 241 9.87 -0.10 3.74
CA LEU A 241 9.14 0.47 4.89
C LEU A 241 9.21 -0.45 6.12
N ARG A 242 8.93 -1.75 5.96
CA ARG A 242 9.04 -2.72 7.07
C ARG A 242 10.47 -2.83 7.62
N ALA A 243 11.49 -2.72 6.78
CA ALA A 243 12.89 -2.68 7.22
C ALA A 243 13.22 -1.41 8.04
N ALA A 244 12.57 -0.27 7.75
CA ALA A 244 12.69 0.93 8.58
C ALA A 244 11.94 0.76 9.92
N GLU A 245 10.73 0.20 9.91
CA GLU A 245 9.97 -0.13 11.14
C GLU A 245 10.70 -1.13 12.05
N GLU A 246 11.42 -2.09 11.47
CA GLU A 246 12.31 -3.03 12.17
C GLU A 246 13.42 -2.27 12.92
N VAL A 247 14.11 -1.35 12.23
CA VAL A 247 15.18 -0.52 12.80
C VAL A 247 14.66 0.45 13.88
N ASP A 248 13.51 1.08 13.68
CA ASP A 248 12.91 1.98 14.68
C ASP A 248 12.46 1.23 15.94
N ARG A 249 11.93 0.01 15.80
CA ARG A 249 11.65 -0.88 16.93
C ARG A 249 12.93 -1.29 17.66
N ASP A 250 13.97 -1.69 16.94
CA ASP A 250 15.23 -2.11 17.55
C ASP A 250 15.90 -0.94 18.29
N ASN A 251 15.84 0.28 17.74
CA ASN A 251 16.24 1.51 18.43
C ASN A 251 15.42 1.73 19.72
N ALA A 252 14.10 1.58 19.67
CA ALA A 252 13.23 1.71 20.84
C ALA A 252 13.51 0.64 21.91
N GLU A 253 13.84 -0.59 21.51
CA GLU A 253 14.23 -1.68 22.41
C GLU A 253 15.60 -1.43 23.05
N GLN A 254 16.58 -0.89 22.32
CA GLN A 254 17.86 -0.45 22.91
C GLN A 254 17.67 0.67 23.94
N VAL A 255 16.77 1.63 23.67
CA VAL A 255 16.39 2.66 24.66
C VAL A 255 15.72 2.03 25.89
N ARG A 256 14.81 1.07 25.70
CA ARG A 256 14.16 0.34 26.80
C ARG A 256 15.17 -0.42 27.66
N ILE A 257 16.15 -1.08 27.04
CA ILE A 257 17.25 -1.79 27.72
C ILE A 257 18.12 -0.81 28.52
N ALA A 258 18.42 0.37 27.95
CA ALA A 258 19.20 1.41 28.63
C ALA A 258 18.47 1.98 29.86
N GLU A 259 17.18 2.25 29.77
CA GLU A 259 16.36 2.69 30.92
C GLU A 259 16.19 1.57 31.97
N GLU A 260 16.10 0.30 31.56
CA GLU A 260 16.07 -0.82 32.51
C GLU A 260 17.40 -0.98 33.25
N GLY A 261 18.53 -0.78 32.56
CA GLY A 261 19.86 -0.72 33.19
C GLY A 261 19.97 0.43 34.20
N LYS A 262 19.41 1.61 33.90
CA LYS A 262 19.32 2.72 34.87
C LYS A 262 18.44 2.35 36.07
N ARG A 263 17.31 1.67 35.87
CA ARG A 263 16.44 1.18 36.96
C ARG A 263 17.15 0.17 37.85
N ASP A 264 17.86 -0.80 37.28
CA ASP A 264 18.64 -1.79 38.03
C ASP A 264 19.76 -1.14 38.85
N ILE A 265 20.48 -0.16 38.29
CA ILE A 265 21.48 0.64 39.03
C ILE A 265 20.83 1.43 40.18
N ALA A 266 19.69 2.07 39.93
CA ALA A 266 18.96 2.82 40.95
C ALA A 266 18.42 1.90 42.06
N GLU A 267 17.95 0.69 41.72
CA GLU A 267 17.45 -0.28 42.69
C GLU A 267 18.58 -0.86 43.55
N LYS A 268 19.74 -1.16 42.94
CA LYS A 268 20.96 -1.53 43.68
C LYS A 268 21.42 -0.43 44.63
N ALA A 269 21.32 0.84 44.21
CA ALA A 269 21.60 1.99 45.08
C ALA A 269 20.59 2.11 46.24
N ARG A 270 19.28 1.89 45.98
CA ARG A 270 18.24 1.85 47.04
C ARG A 270 18.49 0.71 48.03
N ALA A 271 18.79 -0.50 47.55
CA ALA A 271 19.08 -1.65 48.39
C ALA A 271 20.34 -1.45 49.26
N ALA A 272 21.40 -0.83 48.71
CA ALA A 272 22.60 -0.48 49.47
C ALA A 272 22.33 0.60 50.54
N ALA A 273 21.54 1.63 50.22
CA ALA A 273 21.13 2.66 51.18
C ALA A 273 20.25 2.10 52.30
N GLU A 274 19.34 1.19 51.98
CA GLU A 274 18.51 0.47 52.97
C GLU A 274 19.35 -0.44 53.87
N ALA A 275 20.35 -1.14 53.33
CA ALA A 275 21.28 -1.94 54.13
C ALA A 275 22.08 -1.07 55.13
N GLU A 276 22.58 0.10 54.71
CA GLU A 276 23.25 1.05 55.63
C GLU A 276 22.27 1.67 56.65
N ARG A 277 21.00 1.88 56.27
CA ARG A 277 19.94 2.29 57.21
C ARG A 277 19.70 1.21 58.28
N GLN A 278 19.61 -0.05 57.88
CA GLN A 278 19.44 -1.18 58.80
C GLN A 278 20.65 -1.37 59.71
N LYS A 279 21.87 -1.17 59.20
CA LYS A 279 23.10 -1.16 60.01
C LYS A 279 23.06 -0.06 61.07
N LYS A 280 22.72 1.18 60.69
CA LYS A 280 22.57 2.31 61.62
C LYS A 280 21.46 2.12 62.64
N GLU A 281 20.35 1.49 62.25
CA GLU A 281 19.28 1.12 63.18
C GLU A 281 19.76 0.04 64.17
N GLY A 282 20.58 -0.93 63.73
CA GLY A 282 21.27 -1.88 64.60
C GLY A 282 22.24 -1.21 65.58
N GLU A 283 23.06 -0.27 65.10
CA GLU A 283 23.95 0.56 65.92
C GLU A 283 23.15 1.35 66.98
N ARG A 284 22.06 2.01 66.57
CA ARG A 284 21.13 2.74 67.47
C ARG A 284 20.46 1.82 68.50
N ILE A 285 20.11 0.58 68.13
CA ILE A 285 19.56 -0.41 69.06
C ILE A 285 20.61 -0.85 70.09
N ILE A 286 21.87 -0.98 69.68
CA ILE A 286 22.99 -1.30 70.60
C ILE A 286 23.23 -0.12 71.56
N GLU A 287 23.27 1.12 71.07
CA GLU A 287 23.39 2.33 71.91
C GLU A 287 22.23 2.45 72.91
N GLU A 288 20.99 2.23 72.46
CA GLU A 288 19.79 2.23 73.31
C GLU A 288 19.82 1.10 74.36
N GLN A 289 20.38 -0.07 74.02
CA GLN A 289 20.56 -1.17 74.95
C GLN A 289 21.68 -0.87 75.97
N LEU A 290 22.78 -0.25 75.55
CA LEU A 290 23.83 0.24 76.45
C LEU A 290 23.30 1.33 77.39
N ARG A 291 22.46 2.25 76.89
CA ARG A 291 21.77 3.27 77.69
C ARG A 291 20.86 2.64 78.75
N LYS A 292 20.11 1.58 78.40
CA LYS A 292 19.32 0.81 79.36
C LYS A 292 20.18 0.13 80.42
N THR A 293 21.28 -0.51 80.04
CA THR A 293 22.21 -1.13 81.00
C THR A 293 22.83 -0.09 81.93
N ALA A 294 23.21 1.08 81.41
CA ALA A 294 23.72 2.20 82.23
C ALA A 294 22.66 2.78 83.18
N GLU A 295 21.40 2.86 82.76
CA GLU A 295 20.29 3.29 83.61
C GLU A 295 19.94 2.24 84.68
N VAL A 296 20.00 0.95 84.37
CA VAL A 296 19.89 -0.12 85.38
C VAL A 296 21.04 -0.02 86.39
N ALA A 297 22.29 0.12 85.95
CA ALA A 297 23.42 0.33 86.84
C ALA A 297 23.28 1.62 87.67
N ARG A 298 22.68 2.68 87.12
CA ARG A 298 22.33 3.90 87.88
C ARG A 298 21.28 3.60 88.96
N GLN A 299 20.27 2.79 88.66
CA GLN A 299 19.23 2.36 89.60
C GLN A 299 19.77 1.41 90.68
N GLU A 300 20.73 0.54 90.37
CA GLU A 300 21.43 -0.30 91.35
C GLU A 300 22.31 0.55 92.30
N ASN A 301 23.02 1.55 91.77
CA ASN A 301 23.77 2.53 92.58
C ASN A 301 22.84 3.43 93.42
N GLU A 302 21.70 3.85 92.87
CA GLU A 302 20.64 4.60 93.58
C GLU A 302 20.09 3.78 94.74
N THR A 303 19.76 2.50 94.51
CA THR A 303 19.29 1.55 95.52
C THR A 303 20.36 1.31 96.59
N THR A 304 21.63 1.13 96.18
CA THR A 304 22.76 0.98 97.11
C THR A 304 22.93 2.21 98.00
N ARG A 305 22.78 3.43 97.44
CA ARG A 305 22.79 4.67 98.23
C ARG A 305 21.60 4.74 99.19
N GLN A 306 20.41 4.30 98.77
CA GLN A 306 19.23 4.25 99.64
C GLN A 306 19.45 3.27 100.81
N THR A 307 19.96 2.06 100.58
CA THR A 307 20.29 1.11 101.65
C THR A 307 21.42 1.62 102.57
N GLN A 308 22.41 2.35 102.04
CA GLN A 308 23.43 3.02 102.86
C GLN A 308 22.83 4.13 103.73
N GLU A 309 21.83 4.87 103.21
CA GLU A 309 21.11 5.90 103.95
C GLU A 309 20.20 5.28 105.03
N GLU A 310 19.47 4.20 104.73
CA GLU A 310 18.73 3.41 105.73
C GLU A 310 19.66 2.88 106.83
N GLN A 311 20.86 2.40 106.48
CA GLN A 311 21.86 1.98 107.47
C GLN A 311 22.41 3.16 108.29
N ARG A 312 22.57 4.35 107.69
CA ARG A 312 22.94 5.59 108.41
C ARG A 312 21.83 6.01 109.38
N GLU A 313 20.57 5.91 108.99
CA GLU A 313 19.41 6.20 109.83
C GLU A 313 19.28 5.17 110.96
N GLN A 314 19.36 3.87 110.67
CA GLN A 314 19.36 2.80 111.68
C GLN A 314 20.52 2.96 112.67
N GLY A 315 21.74 3.29 112.19
CA GLY A 315 22.88 3.59 113.05
C GLY A 315 22.66 4.82 113.92
N THR A 316 21.95 5.84 113.41
CA THR A 316 21.56 7.03 114.18
C THR A 316 20.51 6.70 115.25
N VAL A 317 19.49 5.89 114.90
CA VAL A 317 18.46 5.40 115.84
C VAL A 317 19.09 4.51 116.92
N GLN A 318 20.02 3.62 116.57
CA GLN A 318 20.74 2.81 117.56
C GLN A 318 21.66 3.65 118.45
N ALA A 319 22.26 4.73 117.93
CA ALA A 319 23.01 5.67 118.75
C ALA A 319 22.10 6.43 119.75
N ILE A 320 20.87 6.80 119.34
CA ILE A 320 19.84 7.36 120.23
C ILE A 320 19.45 6.35 121.30
N LEU A 321 19.09 5.12 120.93
CA LEU A 321 18.74 4.05 121.88
C LEU A 321 19.88 3.76 122.88
N ASN A 322 21.14 3.76 122.42
CA ASN A 322 22.30 3.60 123.29
C ASN A 322 22.49 4.79 124.26
N ALA A 323 22.17 6.01 123.83
CA ALA A 323 22.20 7.21 124.67
C ALA A 323 21.05 7.24 125.68
N GLU A 324 19.86 6.78 125.29
CA GLU A 324 18.71 6.58 126.18
C GLU A 324 18.99 5.50 127.23
N GLU A 325 19.57 4.36 126.82
CA GLU A 325 19.96 3.29 127.75
C GLU A 325 21.08 3.75 128.71
N ALA A 326 22.07 4.51 128.22
CA ALA A 326 23.09 5.14 129.05
C ALA A 326 22.49 6.15 130.04
N THR A 327 21.49 6.92 129.61
CA THR A 327 20.75 7.87 130.48
C THR A 327 19.91 7.13 131.52
N GLY A 328 19.26 6.02 131.15
CA GLY A 328 18.56 5.13 132.07
C GLY A 328 19.50 4.51 133.11
N LYS A 329 20.68 4.06 132.70
CA LYS A 329 21.73 3.55 133.60
C LYS A 329 22.27 4.65 134.53
N ALA A 330 22.47 5.88 134.04
CA ALA A 330 22.89 7.02 134.85
C ALA A 330 21.81 7.42 135.89
N ASN A 331 20.54 7.47 135.49
CA ASN A 331 19.42 7.73 136.41
C ASN A 331 19.27 6.61 137.45
N THR A 332 19.46 5.35 137.06
CA THR A 332 19.46 4.21 137.99
C THR A 332 20.61 4.29 139.00
N ALA A 333 21.80 4.71 138.55
CA ALA A 333 22.95 4.96 139.44
C ALA A 333 22.70 6.14 140.40
N ALA A 334 22.03 7.20 139.96
CA ALA A 334 21.64 8.33 140.82
C ALA A 334 20.60 7.94 141.88
N ILE A 335 19.63 7.07 141.53
CA ILE A 335 18.67 6.49 142.48
C ILE A 335 19.41 5.63 143.52
N LEU A 336 20.30 4.73 143.08
CA LEU A 336 21.10 3.89 143.98
C LEU A 336 22.05 4.70 144.89
N ALA A 337 22.55 5.85 144.42
CA ALA A 337 23.33 6.78 145.25
C ALA A 337 22.47 7.41 146.35
N ASN A 338 21.24 7.83 146.04
CA ASN A 338 20.30 8.37 147.02
C ASN A 338 19.81 7.30 148.01
N GLU A 339 19.56 6.06 147.57
CA GLU A 339 19.26 4.94 148.48
C GLU A 339 20.45 4.64 149.41
N LYS A 340 21.69 4.70 148.91
CA LYS A 340 22.90 4.54 149.75
C LYS A 340 23.10 5.67 150.74
N ALA A 341 22.70 6.90 150.41
CA ALA A 341 22.67 8.01 151.36
C ALA A 341 21.59 7.79 152.45
N GLY A 342 20.36 7.43 152.06
CA GLY A 342 19.28 7.15 153.02
C GLY A 342 19.59 5.96 153.95
N LEU A 343 20.32 4.95 153.47
CA LEU A 343 20.83 3.85 154.30
C LEU A 343 21.96 4.27 155.26
N ALA A 344 22.69 5.35 154.98
CA ALA A 344 23.68 5.91 155.90
C ALA A 344 23.02 6.70 157.05
N ASP A 345 22.04 7.54 156.75
CA ASP A 345 21.23 8.23 157.78
C ASP A 345 20.45 7.24 158.64
N ALA A 346 19.90 6.18 158.04
CA ALA A 346 19.25 5.09 158.77
C ALA A 346 20.24 4.30 159.65
N ALA A 347 21.50 4.15 159.25
CA ALA A 347 22.53 3.52 160.08
C ALA A 347 22.92 4.40 161.27
N ALA A 348 23.08 5.72 161.06
CA ALA A 348 23.36 6.68 162.13
C ALA A 348 22.19 6.76 163.14
N GLY A 349 20.95 6.91 162.67
CA GLY A 349 19.76 6.96 163.52
C GLY A 349 19.52 5.67 164.32
N ASN A 350 19.89 4.50 163.79
CA ASN A 350 19.85 3.25 164.54
C ASN A 350 21.01 3.10 165.54
N ALA A 351 22.18 3.66 165.26
CA ALA A 351 23.28 3.74 166.23
C ALA A 351 22.89 4.63 167.43
N ASP A 352 22.34 5.83 167.19
CA ASP A 352 21.82 6.70 168.25
C ASP A 352 20.60 6.12 168.97
N THR A 353 19.75 5.36 168.28
CA THR A 353 18.64 4.64 168.94
C THR A 353 19.14 3.49 169.82
N ALA A 354 20.22 2.81 169.45
CA ALA A 354 20.86 1.78 170.26
C ALA A 354 21.65 2.37 171.44
N ALA A 355 22.38 3.47 171.21
CA ALA A 355 23.08 4.23 172.24
C ALA A 355 22.09 4.89 173.21
N GLY A 356 20.99 5.46 172.73
CA GLY A 356 19.93 6.04 173.54
C GLY A 356 19.18 5.01 174.38
N LYS A 357 18.89 3.82 173.84
CA LYS A 357 18.30 2.70 174.63
C LYS A 357 19.28 2.13 175.64
N THR A 358 20.58 2.05 175.32
CA THR A 358 21.62 1.58 176.24
C THR A 358 21.94 2.62 177.32
N SER A 359 21.97 3.91 176.97
CA SER A 359 22.09 5.03 177.91
C SER A 359 20.85 5.15 178.80
N THR A 360 19.65 4.87 178.27
CA THR A 360 18.43 4.73 179.09
C THR A 360 18.52 3.49 179.99
N ALA A 361 19.10 2.38 179.54
CA ALA A 361 19.28 1.19 180.38
C ALA A 361 20.34 1.37 181.47
N ILE A 362 21.44 2.09 181.20
CA ILE A 362 22.48 2.43 182.18
C ILE A 362 21.97 3.52 183.11
N THR A 363 21.33 4.58 182.62
CA THR A 363 20.65 5.59 183.44
C THR A 363 19.56 4.95 184.31
N ASN A 364 18.84 3.93 183.82
CA ASN A 364 17.89 3.17 184.63
C ASN A 364 18.57 2.17 185.57
N ALA A 365 19.76 1.66 185.28
CA ALA A 365 20.52 0.82 186.20
C ALA A 365 21.18 1.66 187.31
N GLU A 366 21.68 2.85 186.99
CA GLU A 366 22.28 3.78 187.94
C GLU A 366 21.20 4.50 188.76
N ASN A 367 20.07 4.89 188.16
CA ASN A 367 18.90 5.34 188.92
C ASN A 367 18.22 4.19 189.68
N ALA A 368 18.22 2.94 189.19
CA ALA A 368 17.80 1.79 190.00
C ALA A 368 18.79 1.50 191.13
N THR A 369 20.09 1.76 190.97
CA THR A 369 21.11 1.57 192.04
C THR A 369 21.10 2.72 193.06
N LYS A 370 20.73 3.93 192.62
CA LYS A 370 20.50 5.08 193.50
C LYS A 370 19.15 4.96 194.23
N ALA A 371 18.08 4.59 193.51
CA ALA A 371 16.82 4.20 194.10
C ALA A 371 16.95 2.95 194.97
N ALA A 372 17.86 2.02 194.71
CA ALA A 372 18.15 0.91 195.63
C ALA A 372 18.70 1.35 196.99
N ASN A 373 19.12 2.62 197.14
CA ASN A 373 19.58 3.18 198.41
C ASN A 373 18.56 4.18 198.99
N ASP A 374 17.96 5.04 198.16
CA ASP A 374 16.91 5.97 198.60
C ASP A 374 15.59 5.24 198.91
N ALA A 375 15.21 4.25 198.10
CA ALA A 375 14.13 3.33 198.43
C ALA A 375 14.55 2.23 199.42
N ALA A 376 15.82 1.86 199.58
CA ALA A 376 16.20 1.11 200.79
C ALA A 376 16.07 1.97 202.06
N SER A 377 16.12 3.29 201.97
CA SER A 377 15.87 4.17 203.12
C SER A 377 14.37 4.36 203.36
N ALA A 378 13.62 4.80 202.35
CA ALA A 378 12.16 4.98 202.42
C ALA A 378 11.38 3.65 202.54
N ALA A 379 11.92 2.54 202.04
CA ALA A 379 11.30 1.21 202.07
C ALA A 379 12.02 0.17 202.95
N ASN A 380 13.07 0.49 203.72
CA ASN A 380 13.23 -0.17 205.03
C ASN A 380 12.33 0.48 206.09
N ALA A 381 11.99 1.77 205.95
CA ALA A 381 10.84 2.33 206.67
C ALA A 381 9.52 1.69 206.20
N ALA A 382 9.30 1.53 204.88
CA ALA A 382 8.16 0.74 204.40
C ALA A 382 8.28 -0.77 204.68
N LYS A 383 9.48 -1.35 204.87
CA LYS A 383 9.63 -2.72 205.39
C LYS A 383 9.11 -2.79 206.83
N LYS A 384 9.37 -1.79 207.66
CA LYS A 384 8.76 -1.67 208.98
C LYS A 384 7.23 -1.53 208.88
N ASN A 385 6.72 -0.67 208.00
CA ASN A 385 5.28 -0.52 207.77
C ASN A 385 4.61 -1.76 207.12
N ALA A 386 5.39 -2.57 206.40
CA ALA A 386 4.94 -3.80 205.76
C ALA A 386 5.07 -5.01 206.69
N ASP A 387 5.99 -5.01 207.66
CA ASP A 387 5.99 -5.96 208.77
C ASP A 387 4.91 -5.60 209.82
N ASP A 388 4.55 -4.31 209.96
CA ASP A 388 3.27 -3.89 210.59
C ASP A 388 2.04 -4.38 209.78
N ALA A 389 2.18 -4.57 208.46
CA ALA A 389 1.15 -5.19 207.61
C ALA A 389 1.16 -6.73 207.68
N THR A 390 2.32 -7.38 207.84
CA THR A 390 2.46 -8.79 208.25
C THR A 390 1.74 -9.01 209.59
N GLY A 391 1.90 -8.07 210.52
CA GLY A 391 1.12 -8.00 211.77
C GLY A 391 -0.38 -7.86 211.54
N LYS A 392 -0.84 -6.97 210.63
CA LYS A 392 -2.28 -6.80 210.35
C LYS A 392 -2.91 -7.87 209.45
N ALA A 393 -2.13 -8.67 208.74
CA ALA A 393 -2.64 -9.80 207.94
C ALA A 393 -2.71 -11.09 208.77
N THR A 394 -1.69 -11.36 209.60
CA THR A 394 -1.63 -12.56 210.46
C THR A 394 -2.06 -12.29 211.92
N SER A 395 -2.47 -11.05 212.22
CA SER A 395 -3.49 -10.74 213.23
C SER A 395 -4.73 -10.09 212.58
N ALA A 396 -5.03 -10.50 211.34
CA ALA A 396 -6.39 -10.65 210.82
C ALA A 396 -6.70 -12.12 210.46
N ALA A 397 -5.70 -13.01 210.40
CA ALA A 397 -5.85 -14.29 211.09
C ALA A 397 -6.22 -14.01 212.55
N ASP A 398 -7.19 -14.75 213.08
CA ASP A 398 -7.62 -14.68 214.48
C ASP A 398 -7.98 -13.27 215.00
N LEU A 399 -8.37 -12.35 214.10
CA LEU A 399 -9.10 -11.14 214.47
C LEU A 399 -10.45 -10.92 213.78
N ALA A 400 -11.08 -12.05 213.49
CA ALA A 400 -12.41 -12.29 214.03
C ALA A 400 -12.40 -12.85 215.48
N THR A 401 -11.23 -12.99 216.14
CA THR A 401 -11.05 -13.74 217.41
C THR A 401 -10.51 -12.92 218.62
N GLU A 402 -9.40 -12.16 218.57
CA GLU A 402 -8.87 -11.36 219.72
C GLU A 402 -8.01 -10.14 219.27
N LYS A 403 -8.24 -8.82 219.40
CA LYS A 403 -9.18 -7.77 219.93
C LYS A 403 -10.43 -8.03 220.78
N ALA A 404 -11.03 -9.22 220.83
CA ALA A 404 -11.94 -9.60 221.92
C ALA A 404 -11.31 -9.45 223.33
N GLY A 405 -9.98 -9.35 223.42
CA GLY A 405 -9.22 -9.02 224.63
C GLY A 405 -8.68 -7.58 224.63
N LEU A 406 -8.03 -7.09 223.57
CA LEU A 406 -7.48 -5.71 223.54
C LEU A 406 -8.51 -4.59 223.27
N ALA A 407 -9.78 -4.84 223.63
CA ALA A 407 -10.61 -3.81 224.26
C ALA A 407 -9.96 -3.24 225.55
N SER A 408 -9.09 -4.01 226.20
CA SER A 408 -8.55 -3.71 227.54
C SER A 408 -7.48 -2.61 227.62
N ALA A 409 -6.44 -2.61 226.76
CA ALA A 409 -5.21 -1.83 227.03
C ALA A 409 -5.31 -0.31 226.74
N ALA A 410 -6.09 0.10 225.74
CA ALA A 410 -6.19 1.52 225.36
C ALA A 410 -6.96 2.36 226.38
N ALA A 411 -7.81 1.74 227.21
CA ALA A 411 -8.48 2.41 228.34
C ALA A 411 -7.45 2.98 229.33
N THR A 412 -6.47 2.16 229.74
CA THR A 412 -5.47 2.50 230.77
C THR A 412 -4.60 3.72 230.41
N ALA A 413 -4.32 3.93 229.12
CA ALA A 413 -3.57 5.10 228.65
C ALA A 413 -4.42 6.39 228.69
N ALA A 414 -5.72 6.29 228.38
CA ALA A 414 -6.65 7.42 228.50
C ALA A 414 -6.82 7.85 229.97
N ASP A 415 -6.84 6.89 230.90
CA ASP A 415 -6.84 7.18 232.35
C ASP A 415 -5.55 7.89 232.81
N THR A 416 -4.38 7.51 232.29
CA THR A 416 -3.09 8.15 232.68
C THR A 416 -2.96 9.59 232.16
N ALA A 417 -3.51 9.89 230.98
CA ALA A 417 -3.50 11.26 230.43
C ALA A 417 -4.40 12.21 231.24
N LYS A 418 -5.52 11.70 231.75
CA LYS A 418 -6.47 12.40 232.64
C LYS A 418 -5.81 12.82 233.96
N ASP A 419 -4.96 11.98 234.55
CA ASP A 419 -4.23 12.33 235.79
C ASP A 419 -3.19 13.44 235.55
N ASN A 420 -2.52 13.46 234.39
CA ASN A 420 -1.55 14.51 234.07
C ASN A 420 -2.18 15.90 233.85
N ALA A 421 -3.48 15.98 233.54
CA ALA A 421 -4.21 17.25 233.52
C ALA A 421 -4.30 17.89 234.93
N VAL A 422 -4.28 17.08 235.99
CA VAL A 422 -4.22 17.55 237.38
C VAL A 422 -2.87 18.24 237.64
N THR A 423 -1.77 17.64 237.18
CA THR A 423 -0.41 18.19 237.35
C THR A 423 -0.20 19.50 236.57
N ALA A 424 -0.66 19.57 235.32
CA ALA A 424 -0.50 20.77 234.48
C ALA A 424 -1.18 22.01 235.09
N THR A 425 -2.31 21.81 235.78
CA THR A 425 -3.08 22.86 236.47
C THR A 425 -2.29 23.52 237.61
N GLY A 426 -1.34 22.82 238.23
CA GLY A 426 -0.47 23.39 239.27
C GLY A 426 0.58 24.37 238.71
N ASN A 427 1.26 23.99 237.62
CA ASN A 427 2.37 24.75 237.05
C ASN A 427 1.95 26.07 236.39
N ALA A 428 0.67 26.22 236.02
CA ALA A 428 0.12 27.46 235.48
C ALA A 428 0.31 28.67 236.41
N ASN A 429 0.39 28.44 237.73
CA ASN A 429 0.59 29.52 238.71
C ASN A 429 2.02 30.08 238.72
N THR A 430 3.02 29.36 238.21
CA THR A 430 4.45 29.72 238.33
C THR A 430 4.98 30.49 237.11
N ALA A 431 4.29 30.43 235.97
CA ALA A 431 4.73 31.07 234.72
C ALA A 431 4.34 32.55 234.61
N THR A 432 3.18 32.91 235.19
CA THR A 432 2.61 34.27 235.20
C THR A 432 3.60 35.32 235.71
N ASP A 433 4.40 34.97 236.72
CA ASP A 433 5.37 35.87 237.35
C ASP A 433 6.52 36.30 236.43
N ARG A 434 6.86 35.51 235.39
CA ARG A 434 8.03 35.76 234.52
C ARG A 434 7.71 36.51 233.23
N ALA A 435 6.45 36.47 232.76
CA ALA A 435 6.05 37.16 231.54
C ALA A 435 6.16 38.70 231.68
N ASN A 436 5.96 39.22 232.90
CA ASN A 436 5.91 40.65 233.19
C ASN A 436 7.26 41.39 233.12
N THR A 437 8.39 40.71 232.89
CA THR A 437 9.74 41.30 233.04
C THR A 437 10.43 41.66 231.71
N ALA A 438 9.90 41.24 230.56
CA ALA A 438 10.66 41.24 229.29
C ALA A 438 10.12 42.16 228.17
N ALA A 439 8.87 42.62 228.25
CA ALA A 439 8.17 43.18 227.08
C ALA A 439 8.52 44.65 226.72
N GLU A 440 9.11 45.43 227.62
CA GLU A 440 9.22 46.90 227.47
C GLU A 440 10.52 47.42 226.82
N ASN A 441 11.35 46.57 226.22
CA ASN A 441 12.70 46.96 225.75
C ASN A 441 12.85 47.38 224.24
N ALA A 442 11.80 47.55 223.37
CA ALA A 442 11.95 47.89 221.89
C ALA A 442 10.69 48.35 221.01
N GLU A 443 10.75 49.37 220.08
CA GLU A 443 9.62 49.95 219.19
C GLU A 443 9.97 50.59 217.71
N ASN A 444 9.23 50.44 216.50
CA ASN A 444 9.53 51.01 215.04
C ASN A 444 8.49 51.05 213.73
N ILE A 445 8.83 51.44 212.39
CA ILE A 445 7.93 51.86 211.14
C ILE A 445 8.32 51.70 209.53
N VAL A 446 7.47 51.97 208.42
CA VAL A 446 7.70 51.87 206.83
C VAL A 446 6.69 52.50 205.67
N LYS A 447 6.94 52.61 204.26
CA LYS A 447 6.02 52.99 203.00
C LYS A 447 6.53 53.10 201.42
N GLY A 448 5.70 53.27 200.28
CA GLY A 448 6.04 53.54 198.75
C GLY A 448 4.96 53.59 197.49
N PHE A 449 5.21 54.04 196.16
CA PHE A 449 4.26 54.24 194.89
C PHE A 449 4.76 54.41 193.32
N GLN A 450 3.95 54.38 192.14
CA GLN A 450 4.29 54.49 190.59
C GLN A 450 3.18 54.89 189.41
N SER A 451 3.44 55.18 188.03
CA SER A 451 2.48 55.36 186.76
C SER A 451 3.01 55.70 185.22
N ASP A 452 2.26 55.58 184.01
CA ASP A 452 2.59 55.98 182.49
C ASP A 452 1.51 55.86 181.22
N TRP A 453 1.62 56.45 179.92
CA TRP A 453 0.77 56.26 178.56
C TRP A 453 1.01 57.06 177.11
N ASN A 454 0.62 56.63 175.80
CA ASN A 454 0.58 57.40 174.40
C ASN A 454 0.01 56.78 172.94
N VAL A 455 -0.39 57.50 171.77
CA VAL A 455 -0.72 57.02 170.27
C VAL A 455 -1.13 58.05 169.00
N ALA A 456 -1.14 57.75 167.60
CA ALA A 456 -1.62 58.61 166.34
C ALA A 456 -1.72 58.06 164.75
N ASP A 457 -2.32 58.76 163.66
CA ASP A 457 -2.29 58.63 162.07
C ASP A 457 -3.38 57.82 161.22
N PRO A 458 -4.48 58.33 160.57
CA PRO A 458 -5.68 57.49 160.31
C PRO A 458 -6.34 57.27 158.84
N SER A 459 -5.71 56.98 157.61
CA SER A 459 -6.30 56.93 156.11
C SER A 459 -5.93 55.89 154.85
N ASP A 460 -5.68 56.23 153.48
CA ASP A 460 -6.24 55.62 152.11
C ASP A 460 -5.36 55.31 150.69
N PRO A 461 -5.81 54.69 149.48
CA PRO A 461 -5.04 54.12 148.21
C PRO A 461 -5.44 54.31 146.60
N ASN A 462 -4.89 53.60 145.50
CA ASN A 462 -5.16 53.76 143.95
C ASN A 462 -4.74 52.73 142.71
N TYR A 463 -4.94 52.94 141.31
CA TYR A 463 -4.74 51.96 140.07
C TYR A 463 -4.64 52.40 138.47
N ILE A 464 -4.31 51.57 137.35
CA ILE A 464 -3.98 51.91 135.82
C ILE A 464 -4.03 50.84 134.55
N LYS A 465 -3.95 51.14 133.14
CA LYS A 465 -3.62 50.30 131.80
C LYS A 465 -3.82 50.85 130.24
N ASN A 466 -3.27 50.31 129.04
CA ASN A 466 -3.70 50.35 127.48
C ASN A 466 -2.71 49.99 126.17
N LYS A 467 -3.11 49.84 124.80
CA LYS A 467 -2.29 49.47 123.47
C LYS A 467 -2.87 49.58 121.90
N PRO A 468 -2.12 49.63 120.69
CA PRO A 468 -2.53 49.76 119.15
C PRO A 468 -1.84 48.98 117.84
N GLU A 469 -2.11 49.24 116.46
CA GLU A 469 -1.81 48.41 115.12
C GLU A 469 -1.46 49.03 113.60
N ILE A 470 -1.42 48.32 112.37
CA ILE A 470 -0.76 48.65 110.94
C ILE A 470 -1.25 48.13 109.41
N PRO A 471 -0.72 48.53 108.14
CA PRO A 471 -1.17 48.27 106.64
C PRO A 471 -0.18 48.12 105.28
N THR A 472 -0.57 47.84 103.93
CA THR A 472 0.28 47.80 102.54
C THR A 472 -0.36 47.49 101.03
N LEU A 473 0.21 47.78 99.75
CA LEU A 473 -0.17 47.33 98.25
C LEU A 473 0.72 47.69 96.87
N ALA A 474 0.52 47.17 95.56
CA ALA A 474 1.27 47.45 94.16
C ALA A 474 0.77 46.94 92.65
N SER A 475 1.38 47.25 91.39
CA SER A 475 1.10 46.82 89.87
C SER A 475 2.15 47.22 88.65
N ALA A 476 2.25 47.09 87.23
CA ALA A 476 1.70 46.48 85.86
C ALA A 476 2.56 46.65 84.42
N PRO A 477 2.29 46.07 83.13
CA PRO A 477 3.17 45.96 81.81
C PRO A 477 2.65 45.97 80.21
N GLY A 478 3.45 45.80 79.04
CA GLY A 478 3.07 45.61 77.50
C GLY A 478 4.12 45.54 76.19
N ALA A 479 3.82 45.17 74.85
CA ALA A 479 4.73 45.07 73.54
C ALA A 479 4.16 44.79 71.98
N ASP A 480 4.92 44.78 70.77
CA ASP A 480 4.48 44.59 69.22
C ASP A 480 5.50 44.36 67.90
N THR A 481 5.09 44.00 66.59
CA THR A 481 5.60 44.20 65.07
C THR A 481 6.23 43.15 63.93
N LEU A 482 6.11 43.26 62.51
CA LEU A 482 6.70 42.30 61.40
C LEU A 482 8.22 42.45 61.12
N SER A 483 8.92 41.44 61.60
CA SER A 483 10.35 41.49 61.83
C SER A 483 10.95 40.09 61.60
N TYR A 484 11.90 39.93 60.69
CA TYR A 484 12.62 38.67 60.48
C TYR A 484 14.07 38.77 60.93
N VAL A 485 14.52 37.85 61.79
CA VAL A 485 15.91 37.80 62.24
C VAL A 485 16.70 36.90 61.29
N ASN A 486 17.70 37.48 60.61
CA ASN A 486 18.55 36.73 59.69
C ASN A 486 19.58 35.85 60.44
N ALA A 487 20.29 34.99 59.71
CA ALA A 487 21.27 34.07 60.28
C ALA A 487 22.46 34.73 61.02
N ALA A 488 22.61 36.06 60.94
CA ALA A 488 23.59 36.83 61.72
C ALA A 488 23.01 37.45 63.01
N GLY A 489 21.77 37.11 63.38
CA GLY A 489 21.10 37.62 64.58
C GLY A 489 20.54 39.04 64.43
N THR A 490 20.52 39.60 63.22
CA THR A 490 20.05 40.97 62.96
C THR A 490 18.61 40.96 62.47
N THR A 491 17.75 41.73 63.13
CA THR A 491 16.36 41.94 62.70
C THR A 491 16.28 42.83 61.46
N VAL A 492 15.72 42.29 60.38
CA VAL A 492 15.35 43.00 59.16
C VAL A 492 13.83 43.18 59.14
N ASN A 493 13.37 44.40 58.89
CA ASN A 493 11.95 44.75 58.88
C ASN A 493 11.54 45.17 57.47
N PHE A 494 10.51 44.53 56.92
CA PHE A 494 9.96 44.84 55.60
C PHE A 494 8.63 45.60 55.72
N ARG A 495 8.30 46.39 54.69
CA ARG A 495 7.08 47.21 54.59
C ARG A 495 6.38 46.97 53.26
N ILE A 496 5.08 47.22 53.24
CA ILE A 496 4.29 47.19 52.00
C ILE A 496 4.91 48.20 51.01
N GLY A 497 5.29 47.70 49.83
CA GLY A 497 6.00 48.42 48.77
C GLY A 497 7.44 47.98 48.54
N ASP A 498 8.07 47.26 49.48
CA ASP A 498 9.46 46.78 49.35
C ASP A 498 9.59 45.64 48.33
N GLU A 499 10.77 45.50 47.70
CA GLU A 499 11.07 44.49 46.68
C GLU A 499 12.19 43.54 47.13
N VAL A 500 12.01 42.25 46.86
CA VAL A 500 13.01 41.19 47.04
C VAL A 500 13.33 40.51 45.71
N ARG A 501 14.54 39.98 45.59
CA ARG A 501 15.03 39.30 44.38
C ARG A 501 15.26 37.83 44.71
N VAL A 502 14.57 36.95 44.00
CA VAL A 502 14.66 35.49 44.14
C VAL A 502 15.33 34.91 42.89
N LEU A 503 16.04 33.79 43.03
CA LEU A 503 16.64 33.06 41.91
C LEU A 503 15.80 31.82 41.66
N GLU A 504 15.11 31.77 40.52
CA GLU A 504 14.17 30.71 40.15
C GLU A 504 14.53 30.20 38.75
N ASP A 505 14.71 28.88 38.62
CA ASP A 505 15.17 28.15 37.42
C ASP A 505 16.40 28.73 36.68
N GLY A 506 17.19 29.56 37.38
CA GLY A 506 18.44 30.16 36.91
C GLY A 506 18.33 31.63 36.49
N GLU A 507 17.11 32.18 36.36
CA GLU A 507 16.90 33.62 36.22
C GLU A 507 16.57 34.27 37.57
N TYR A 508 16.82 35.58 37.68
CA TYR A 508 16.46 36.34 38.87
C TYR A 508 15.12 37.05 38.68
N VAL A 509 14.11 36.60 39.41
CA VAL A 509 12.77 37.18 39.44
C VAL A 509 12.67 38.19 40.58
N PHE A 510 11.98 39.30 40.35
CA PHE A 510 11.73 40.32 41.37
C PHE A 510 10.29 40.22 41.89
N TYR A 511 10.14 40.27 43.21
CA TYR A 511 8.86 40.17 43.91
C TYR A 511 8.64 41.37 44.82
N LYS A 512 7.46 41.99 44.75
CA LYS A 512 7.08 43.18 45.51
C LYS A 512 6.07 42.85 46.60
N LEU A 513 6.30 43.33 47.83
CA LEU A 513 5.39 43.14 48.96
C LEU A 513 4.15 44.03 48.78
N TYR A 514 3.02 43.42 48.45
CA TYR A 514 1.79 44.14 48.07
C TYR A 514 0.79 44.28 49.24
N ASP A 515 0.69 43.28 50.10
CA ASP A 515 -0.22 43.30 51.28
C ASP A 515 0.37 42.52 52.47
N LEU A 516 -0.09 42.84 53.67
CA LEU A 516 0.43 42.32 54.94
C LEU A 516 -0.69 42.21 55.99
N ALA A 517 -1.62 41.28 55.74
CA ALA A 517 -2.83 41.07 56.54
C ALA A 517 -2.73 39.80 57.40
N GLY A 518 -3.17 39.87 58.67
CA GLY A 518 -3.27 38.70 59.55
C GLY A 518 -1.95 37.99 59.90
N GLY A 519 -0.80 38.62 59.66
CA GLY A 519 0.52 38.03 59.82
C GLY A 519 1.05 37.28 58.59
N VAL A 520 0.31 37.29 57.47
CA VAL A 520 0.73 36.73 56.18
C VAL A 520 1.14 37.87 55.24
N ALA A 521 2.23 37.67 54.48
CA ALA A 521 2.75 38.63 53.51
C ALA A 521 2.46 38.17 52.08
N SER A 522 1.84 39.04 51.28
CA SER A 522 1.46 38.76 49.89
C SER A 522 2.41 39.46 48.92
N TRP A 523 3.00 38.69 48.00
CA TRP A 523 4.04 39.14 47.08
C TRP A 523 3.58 39.02 45.63
N GLN A 524 3.94 40.00 44.79
CA GLN A 524 3.58 40.05 43.38
C GLN A 524 4.84 40.10 42.50
N GLU A 525 4.87 39.31 41.43
CA GLU A 525 5.96 39.30 40.45
C GLU A 525 6.06 40.62 39.68
N ALA A 526 7.29 41.07 39.42
CA ALA A 526 7.62 42.31 38.72
C ALA A 526 8.37 42.10 37.37
N GLY A 527 8.37 40.87 36.85
CA GLY A 527 8.92 40.50 35.54
C GLY A 527 10.43 40.26 35.50
N SER A 528 10.89 39.54 34.47
CA SER A 528 12.31 39.24 34.27
C SER A 528 13.05 40.36 33.53
N GLY A 529 14.30 40.60 33.95
CA GLY A 529 15.13 41.69 33.43
C GLY A 529 16.62 41.48 33.71
N THR A 530 17.49 41.96 32.82
CA THR A 530 18.92 41.68 32.84
C THR A 530 19.65 42.28 34.06
N ALA A 531 20.65 41.53 34.55
CA ALA A 531 21.23 41.76 35.87
C ALA A 531 22.08 43.04 35.99
N LEU A 532 21.90 43.75 37.12
CA LEU A 532 22.88 44.71 37.65
C LEU A 532 24.03 43.98 38.37
N PRO A 533 25.22 44.60 38.49
CA PRO A 533 26.43 43.94 38.99
C PRO A 533 26.40 43.77 40.53
N GLY A 534 25.80 42.68 41.00
CA GLY A 534 25.81 42.27 42.40
C GLY A 534 25.02 40.97 42.63
N ASN A 535 25.65 40.01 43.31
CA ASN A 535 25.00 38.76 43.72
C ASN A 535 24.54 38.87 45.18
N ILE A 536 23.31 38.45 45.44
CA ILE A 536 22.86 38.06 46.78
C ILE A 536 22.44 36.59 46.66
N TYR A 537 23.11 35.73 47.42
CA TYR A 537 22.87 34.29 47.41
C TYR A 537 21.96 33.92 48.59
N LEU A 538 20.99 33.02 48.35
CA LEU A 538 20.22 32.35 49.41
C LEU A 538 20.42 30.84 49.30
N GLN A 539 21.40 30.33 50.04
CA GLN A 539 21.71 28.91 50.23
C GLN A 539 22.44 28.77 51.57
N GLY A 540 22.10 27.86 52.49
CA GLY A 540 20.95 26.94 52.55
C GLY A 540 21.21 25.85 53.61
N ALA A 541 20.21 25.52 54.44
CA ALA A 541 20.24 24.41 55.42
C ALA A 541 18.80 24.03 55.80
N ASN A 542 18.30 22.83 55.42
CA ASN A 542 18.50 21.53 56.09
C ASN A 542 17.79 21.40 57.46
N TYR A 543 16.60 20.78 57.51
CA TYR A 543 16.43 19.38 57.96
C TYR A 543 14.93 18.96 58.02
N TYR A 544 14.68 17.66 57.79
CA TYR A 544 13.43 16.89 58.01
C TYR A 544 12.13 17.27 57.27
N ASN A 545 11.75 16.33 56.39
CA ASN A 545 10.41 15.75 56.16
C ASN A 545 9.22 16.57 55.64
N ASP A 546 8.57 15.93 54.65
CA ASP A 546 7.13 15.81 54.44
C ASP A 546 6.28 17.08 54.30
N SER A 547 6.12 17.52 53.04
CA SER A 547 5.17 18.53 52.57
C SER A 547 5.60 19.98 52.91
N VAL A 548 5.46 21.00 52.06
CA VAL A 548 4.53 21.18 50.93
C VAL A 548 5.22 22.00 49.82
N ILE A 549 5.21 21.53 48.57
CA ILE A 549 5.04 22.45 47.43
C ILE A 549 3.53 22.67 47.32
N ILE A 550 3.06 23.91 47.36
CA ILE A 550 1.79 24.32 46.75
C ILE A 550 1.80 25.84 46.57
N ILE A 551 2.05 26.23 45.32
CA ILE A 551 1.30 27.34 44.74
C ILE A 551 -0.14 26.82 44.63
N LYS A 552 -1.06 27.41 45.39
CA LYS A 552 -2.52 27.27 45.31
C LYS A 552 -3.15 25.87 45.43
N GLU A 553 -4.24 25.83 46.22
CA GLU A 553 -5.44 25.15 45.72
C GLU A 553 -6.07 26.07 44.64
N GLY A 554 -6.09 25.63 43.38
CA GLY A 554 -6.83 26.28 42.28
C GLY A 554 -6.07 27.29 41.39
N TYR A 555 -5.80 26.84 40.15
CA TYR A 555 -5.39 27.63 38.97
C TYR A 555 -3.89 28.02 38.88
N ILE A 556 -2.97 27.18 38.38
CA ILE A 556 -2.88 26.42 37.10
C ILE A 556 -2.46 27.38 35.96
N GLN A 557 -1.47 27.04 35.10
CA GLN A 557 -1.00 25.70 34.69
C GLN A 557 0.48 25.42 34.92
#